data_AF-A0A8T5DJU2-F1
#
_entry.id   AF-A0A8T5DJU2-F1
#
_cell.length_a   1.000
_cell.length_b   1.000
_cell.length_c   1.000
_cell.angle_alpha   90.00
_cell.angle_beta   90.00
_cell.angle_gamma   90.00
#
_symmetry.space_group_name_H-M   'P 1'
#
loop_
_entity.id
_entity.type
_entity.pdbx_description
1 polymer ?
#
loop_
_entity_poly.entity_id
_entity_poly.type
_entity_poly.pdbx_seq_one_letter_code
_entity_poly.pdbx_strand_id
1 'polypeptide(L)'
;MQNKKAQGSTFWIIIAAVIALIVMIVLLLMFTGKTNVLEKGIMDCEAKGGVCYSNSVCPDGTSKQSVFTCDTYGGDYVCCLGTPTINE
;
A
#
# COMPACT_ATOMS: atom_id res chain seq x y z
N MET A 1 -2.05 -58.55 -19.96
CA MET A 1 -1.28 -57.50 -20.66
C MET A 1 -1.47 -56.20 -19.89
N GLN A 2 -0.53 -55.82 -19.02
CA GLN A 2 -0.68 -54.66 -18.13
C GLN A 2 -0.20 -53.38 -18.82
N ASN A 3 -1.12 -52.46 -19.07
CA ASN A 3 -0.89 -51.20 -19.77
C ASN A 3 -0.35 -50.14 -18.77
N LYS A 4 0.98 -50.06 -18.63
CA LYS A 4 1.66 -48.93 -17.97
C LYS A 4 1.62 -47.69 -18.88
N LYS A 5 0.47 -47.01 -18.98
CA LYS A 5 0.39 -45.70 -19.66
C LYS A 5 -0.27 -44.59 -18.83
N ALA A 6 -0.84 -44.89 -17.67
CA ALA A 6 -1.49 -43.89 -16.82
C ALA A 6 -0.55 -43.13 -15.86
N GLN A 7 0.68 -43.62 -15.63
CA GLN A 7 1.58 -43.05 -14.62
C GLN A 7 2.32 -41.77 -15.08
N GLY A 8 2.41 -41.54 -16.40
CA GLY A 8 3.10 -40.36 -16.94
C GLY A 8 2.31 -39.06 -16.75
N SER A 9 0.99 -39.09 -16.90
CA SER A 9 0.16 -37.88 -16.80
C SER A 9 0.09 -37.31 -15.39
N THR A 10 0.12 -38.15 -14.34
CA THR A 10 0.01 -37.69 -12.95
C THR A 10 1.24 -36.88 -12.51
N PHE A 11 2.43 -37.23 -12.99
CA PHE A 11 3.66 -36.53 -12.63
C PHE A 11 3.72 -35.10 -13.21
N TRP A 12 3.30 -34.92 -14.45
CA TRP A 12 3.22 -33.60 -15.10
C TRP A 12 2.21 -32.66 -14.44
N ILE A 13 1.08 -33.20 -13.97
CA ILE A 13 0.05 -32.44 -13.25
C ILE A 13 0.60 -31.89 -11.94
N ILE A 14 1.36 -32.71 -11.19
CA ILE A 14 1.98 -32.27 -9.93
C ILE A 14 2.97 -31.14 -10.19
N ILE A 15 3.83 -31.27 -11.21
CA ILE A 15 4.79 -30.23 -11.58
C ILE A 15 4.08 -28.93 -11.95
N ALA A 16 3.04 -29.00 -12.79
CA ALA A 16 2.27 -27.82 -13.19
C ALA A 16 1.61 -27.13 -11.99
N ALA A 17 1.05 -27.89 -11.04
CA ALA A 17 0.44 -27.35 -9.83
C ALA A 17 1.45 -26.62 -8.94
N VAL A 18 2.66 -27.18 -8.77
CA VAL A 18 3.73 -26.54 -7.98
C VAL A 18 4.21 -25.26 -8.65
N ILE A 19 4.41 -25.26 -9.98
CA ILE A 19 4.80 -24.06 -10.72
C ILE A 19 3.74 -22.96 -10.59
N ALA A 20 2.46 -23.31 -10.74
CA ALA A 20 1.37 -22.36 -10.58
C ALA A 20 1.34 -21.73 -9.17
N LEU A 21 1.56 -22.54 -8.13
CA LEU A 21 1.65 -22.06 -6.74
C LEU A 21 2.81 -21.08 -6.55
N ILE A 22 3.99 -21.40 -7.08
CA ILE A 22 5.17 -20.52 -6.98
C ILE A 22 4.90 -19.19 -7.68
N VAL A 23 4.37 -19.21 -8.90
CA VAL A 23 4.06 -17.99 -9.65
C VAL A 23 3.06 -17.12 -8.88
N MET A 24 2.02 -17.71 -8.29
CA MET A 24 1.06 -16.97 -7.48
C MET A 24 1.73 -16.27 -6.28
N ILE A 25 2.61 -16.97 -5.56
CA ILE A 25 3.37 -16.39 -4.43
C ILE A 25 4.25 -15.24 -4.91
N VAL A 26 4.97 -15.40 -6.03
CA VAL A 26 5.84 -14.35 -6.58
C VAL A 26 5.05 -13.10 -6.95
N LEU A 27 3.87 -13.27 -7.58
CA LEU A 27 2.98 -12.15 -7.91
C LEU A 27 2.47 -11.44 -6.65
N LEU A 28 2.07 -12.20 -5.62
CA LEU A 28 1.67 -11.63 -4.34
C LEU A 28 2.81 -10.83 -3.70
N LEU A 29 4.04 -11.34 -3.70
CA LEU A 29 5.18 -10.61 -3.15
C LEU A 29 5.49 -9.33 -3.95
N MET A 30 5.40 -9.38 -5.28
CA MET A 30 5.54 -8.19 -6.12
C MET A 30 4.46 -7.15 -5.84
N PHE A 31 3.21 -7.57 -5.71
CA PHE A 31 2.12 -6.66 -5.38
C PHE A 31 2.26 -6.12 -3.97
N THR A 32 2.58 -6.94 -2.97
CA THR A 32 2.83 -6.47 -1.60
C THR A 32 3.95 -5.42 -1.54
N GLY A 33 5.02 -5.56 -2.33
CA GLY A 33 6.08 -4.56 -2.42
C GLY A 33 5.60 -3.21 -2.97
N LYS A 34 4.68 -3.22 -3.94
CA LYS A 34 4.12 -2.00 -4.54
C LYS A 34 2.97 -1.41 -3.71
N THR A 35 2.12 -2.24 -3.13
CA THR A 35 1.01 -1.84 -2.27
C THR A 35 1.51 -1.10 -1.04
N ASN A 36 2.60 -1.54 -0.40
CA ASN A 36 3.21 -0.79 0.71
C ASN A 36 3.65 0.64 0.32
N VAL A 37 4.14 0.83 -0.90
CA VAL A 37 4.53 2.17 -1.40
C VAL A 37 3.28 3.01 -1.69
N LEU A 38 2.24 2.38 -2.23
CA LEU A 38 0.98 3.05 -2.52
C LEU A 38 0.22 3.42 -1.24
N GLU A 39 0.21 2.55 -0.22
CA GLU A 39 -0.34 2.81 1.10
C GLU A 39 0.35 3.99 1.75
N LYS A 40 1.69 4.04 1.70
CA LYS A 40 2.44 5.22 2.17
C LYS A 40 2.06 6.50 1.42
N GLY A 41 1.97 6.45 0.09
CA GLY A 41 1.58 7.61 -0.71
C GLY A 41 0.13 8.05 -0.50
N ILE A 42 -0.80 7.14 -0.20
CA ILE A 42 -2.21 7.46 0.10
C ILE A 42 -2.37 7.98 1.52
N MET A 43 -1.53 7.54 2.46
CA MET A 43 -1.51 8.06 3.83
C MET A 43 -0.80 9.40 3.95
N ASP A 44 -0.09 9.84 2.91
CA ASP A 44 0.58 11.12 2.89
C ASP A 44 -0.44 12.28 2.88
N CYS A 45 -0.28 13.20 3.84
CA CYS A 45 -1.15 14.36 3.98
C CYS A 45 -1.17 15.23 2.70
N GLU A 46 0.01 15.41 2.10
CA GLU A 46 0.20 16.26 0.93
C GLU A 46 -0.49 15.68 -0.31
N ALA A 47 -0.53 14.34 -0.44
CA ALA A 47 -1.20 13.64 -1.53
C ALA A 47 -2.74 13.82 -1.51
N LYS A 48 -3.30 14.23 -0.36
CA LYS A 48 -4.74 14.50 -0.21
C LYS A 48 -5.09 15.99 -0.27
N GLY A 49 -4.11 16.84 -0.62
CA GLY A 49 -4.30 18.29 -0.67
C GLY A 49 -4.25 18.94 0.72
N GLY A 50 -3.67 18.26 1.70
CA GLY A 50 -3.40 18.82 3.02
C GLY A 50 -1.99 19.40 3.12
N VAL A 51 -1.72 20.07 4.23
CA VAL A 51 -0.41 20.64 4.57
C VAL A 51 0.02 20.17 5.95
N CYS A 52 1.28 19.76 6.04
CA CYS A 52 1.89 19.29 7.28
C CYS A 52 2.39 20.47 8.12
N TYR A 53 1.89 20.61 9.35
CA TYR A 53 2.29 21.66 10.28
C TYR A 53 3.02 21.08 11.49
N SER A 54 4.16 21.69 11.87
CA SER A 54 5.02 21.24 12.98
C SER A 54 4.47 21.54 14.38
N ASN A 55 3.52 22.45 14.51
CA ASN A 55 3.17 23.05 15.79
C ASN A 55 1.98 22.36 16.50
N SER A 56 1.64 21.12 16.11
CA SER A 56 0.48 20.35 16.57
C SER A 56 -0.92 21.00 16.40
N VAL A 57 -0.95 22.26 15.98
CA VAL A 57 -2.11 23.14 15.78
C VAL A 57 -2.22 23.48 14.30
N CYS A 58 -3.42 23.30 13.76
CA CYS A 58 -3.75 23.66 12.39
C CYS A 58 -4.25 25.11 12.32
N PRO A 59 -3.95 25.85 11.25
CA PRO A 59 -4.45 27.22 11.06
C PRO A 59 -5.98 27.28 10.95
N ASP A 60 -6.57 28.43 11.30
CA ASP A 60 -8.02 28.65 11.26
C ASP A 60 -8.61 28.36 9.87
N GLY A 61 -9.73 27.63 9.85
CA GLY A 61 -10.36 27.14 8.61
C GLY A 61 -9.81 25.80 8.12
N THR A 62 -8.85 25.19 8.83
CA THR A 62 -8.35 23.84 8.52
C THR A 62 -8.58 22.86 9.68
N SER A 63 -8.80 21.59 9.34
CA SER A 63 -9.10 20.52 10.30
C SER A 63 -7.89 19.60 10.47
N LYS A 64 -7.58 19.26 11.72
CA LYS A 64 -6.55 18.27 12.04
C LYS A 64 -7.05 16.88 11.69
N GLN A 65 -6.28 16.15 10.89
CA GLN A 65 -6.58 14.79 10.49
C GLN A 65 -5.47 13.86 11.01
N SER A 66 -5.84 12.93 11.89
CA SER A 66 -4.93 11.96 12.50
C SER A 66 -4.74 10.70 11.65
N VAL A 67 -5.52 10.56 10.58
CA VAL A 67 -5.49 9.39 9.67
C VAL A 67 -4.33 9.50 8.68
N PHE A 68 -3.84 10.71 8.40
CA PHE A 68 -2.77 10.97 7.45
C PHE A 68 -1.49 11.34 8.18
N THR A 69 -0.38 10.82 7.69
CA THR A 69 0.94 11.01 8.29
C THR A 69 1.77 11.98 7.47
N CYS A 70 2.64 12.70 8.18
CA CYS A 70 3.61 13.63 7.61
C CYS A 70 5.01 13.03 7.74
N ASP A 71 5.20 11.84 7.14
CA ASP A 71 6.40 11.01 7.31
C ASP A 71 7.65 11.70 6.73
N THR A 72 7.45 12.53 5.69
CA THR A 72 8.50 13.28 4.98
C THR A 72 9.25 14.27 5.87
N TYR A 73 8.61 14.80 6.92
CA TYR A 73 9.15 15.92 7.71
C TYR A 73 9.76 15.52 9.06
N GLY A 74 9.63 14.25 9.49
CA GLY A 74 10.28 13.70 10.68
C GLY A 74 10.06 14.53 11.97
N GLY A 75 9.00 14.25 12.73
CA GLY A 75 8.70 14.95 13.99
C GLY A 75 7.21 14.91 14.34
N ASP A 76 6.78 15.75 15.30
CA ASP A 76 5.38 15.89 15.74
C ASP A 76 4.56 16.77 14.75
N TYR A 77 4.58 16.39 13.47
CA TYR A 77 3.84 17.08 12.43
C TYR A 77 2.40 16.56 12.36
N VAL A 78 1.45 17.47 12.27
CA VAL A 78 0.03 17.15 12.12
C VAL A 78 -0.44 17.47 10.71
N CYS A 79 -1.26 16.60 10.15
CA CYS A 79 -1.89 16.85 8.87
C CYS A 79 -3.08 17.80 9.02
N CYS A 80 -3.06 18.92 8.31
CA CYS A 80 -4.14 19.89 8.29
C CYS A 80 -4.81 19.90 6.91
N LEU A 81 -6.10 19.59 6.88
CA LEU A 81 -6.92 19.54 5.66
C LEU A 81 -8.00 20.62 5.70
N GLY A 82 -8.04 21.44 4.66
CA GLY A 82 -9.00 22.54 4.50
C GLY A 82 -8.39 23.70 3.70
N THR A 83 -9.23 24.63 3.27
CA THR A 83 -8.77 25.90 2.72
C THR A 83 -8.52 26.85 3.90
N PRO A 84 -7.29 27.31 4.16
CA PRO A 84 -7.08 28.32 5.18
C PRO A 84 -7.91 29.55 4.80
N THR A 85 -8.89 29.90 5.64
CA THR A 85 -9.61 31.15 5.51
C THR A 85 -8.65 32.23 6.01
N ILE A 86 -7.89 32.82 5.08
CA ILE A 86 -7.29 34.12 5.34
C ILE A 86 -8.44 35.09 5.55
N ASN A 87 -8.80 35.31 6.81
CA ASN A 87 -9.63 36.45 7.17
C ASN A 87 -8.80 37.68 6.82
N GLU A 88 -9.23 38.39 5.78
CA GLU A 88 -8.72 39.68 5.33
C GLU A 88 -8.81 40.73 6.46
#